data_AF-A0A3C0S8A5-F1
#
_entry.id   AF-A0A3C0S8A5-F1
#
_cell.length_a   1.000
_cell.length_b   1.000
_cell.length_c   1.000
_cell.angle_alpha   90.00
_cell.angle_beta   90.00
_cell.angle_gamma   90.00
#
_symmetry.space_group_name_H-M   'P 1'
#
loop_
_entity.id
_entity.type
_entity.pdbx_description
1 polymer ?
#
loop_
_entity_poly.entity_id
_entity_poly.type
_entity_poly.pdbx_seq_one_letter_code
_entity_poly.pdbx_strand_id
1 'polypeptide(L)'
;SSQQIQPEKLAEIYNLDESTLIDLKAIEPLQTVHEVLGAMPENQNAEVALDGVRQAVLLCAKFGTQMEIDPKHATSVEARRFKKMSLIAGTLALKELIYTVYVLVQQLDLPVEKRNDDIISKIIAKLKESLSPFEGDEKVLECLGPFIQMLSISGKCK
;
A
#
# COMPACT_ATOMS: atom_id res chain seq x y z
N SER A 1 18.28 8.73 -16.83
CA SER A 1 18.50 7.76 -15.75
C SER A 1 17.59 8.10 -14.60
N SER A 2 16.64 7.22 -14.27
CA SER A 2 15.91 7.31 -13.00
C SER A 2 16.93 7.15 -11.88
N GLN A 3 17.02 8.13 -10.98
CA GLN A 3 17.84 7.98 -9.78
C GLN A 3 17.08 7.10 -8.80
N GLN A 4 17.57 5.88 -8.59
CA GLN A 4 17.01 5.01 -7.55
C GLN A 4 17.05 5.73 -6.20
N ILE A 5 15.91 5.77 -5.53
CA ILE A 5 15.80 6.34 -4.19
C ILE A 5 16.58 5.43 -3.23
N GLN A 6 17.51 6.02 -2.48
CA GLN A 6 18.26 5.28 -1.47
C GLN A 6 17.28 4.67 -0.44
N PRO A 7 17.52 3.44 0.05
CA PRO A 7 16.63 2.77 1.01
C PRO A 7 16.31 3.62 2.25
N GLU A 8 17.31 4.30 2.80
CA GLU A 8 17.18 5.25 3.92
C GLU A 8 16.15 6.35 3.60
N LYS A 9 16.24 6.92 2.40
CA LYS A 9 15.32 7.97 1.96
C LYS A 9 13.91 7.44 1.73
N LEU A 10 13.78 6.22 1.24
CA LEU A 10 12.50 5.53 1.08
C LEU A 10 11.85 5.28 2.44
N ALA A 11 12.64 4.84 3.43
CA ALA A 11 12.22 4.71 4.82
C ALA A 11 11.64 6.03 5.37
N GLU A 12 12.32 7.16 5.14
CA GLU A 12 11.80 8.48 5.52
C GLU A 12 10.47 8.83 4.84
N ILE A 13 10.33 8.59 3.54
CA ILE A 13 9.12 8.93 2.77
C ILE A 13 7.89 8.22 3.34
N TYR A 14 8.05 6.94 3.67
CA TYR A 14 6.99 6.08 4.18
C TYR A 14 6.93 5.98 5.70
N ASN A 15 7.78 6.73 6.42
CA ASN A 15 7.92 6.70 7.88
C ASN A 15 8.00 5.26 8.42
N LEU A 16 8.86 4.45 7.80
CA LEU A 16 9.17 3.08 8.17
C LEU A 16 10.67 2.96 8.46
N ASP A 17 11.06 2.04 9.32
CA ASP A 17 12.48 1.73 9.50
C ASP A 17 13.03 1.00 8.27
N GLU A 18 14.29 1.23 7.92
CA GLU A 18 14.93 0.54 6.79
C GLU A 18 14.90 -0.99 6.98
N SER A 19 15.10 -1.47 8.23
CA SER A 19 14.96 -2.90 8.55
C SER A 19 13.55 -3.43 8.26
N THR A 20 12.50 -2.64 8.52
CA THR A 20 11.13 -3.01 8.18
C THR A 20 10.96 -3.10 6.66
N LEU A 21 11.54 -2.17 5.90
CA LEU A 21 11.50 -2.26 4.43
C LEU A 21 12.20 -3.52 3.91
N ILE A 22 13.34 -3.91 4.52
CA ILE A 22 14.07 -5.14 4.18
C ILE A 22 13.24 -6.38 4.51
N ASP A 23 12.71 -6.47 5.74
CA ASP A 23 11.94 -7.62 6.22
C ASP A 23 10.66 -7.85 5.40
N LEU A 24 10.00 -6.76 5.01
CA LEU A 24 8.81 -6.78 4.17
C LEU A 24 9.14 -7.04 2.69
N LYS A 25 10.41 -6.94 2.30
CA LYS A 25 10.87 -6.89 0.89
C LYS A 25 10.18 -5.76 0.12
N ALA A 26 10.04 -4.59 0.74
CA ALA A 26 9.28 -3.46 0.24
C ALA A 26 10.11 -2.45 -0.58
N ILE A 27 11.44 -2.52 -0.52
CA ILE A 27 12.33 -1.56 -1.20
C ILE A 27 12.06 -1.52 -2.71
N GLU A 28 12.20 -2.65 -3.40
CA GLU A 28 11.95 -2.75 -4.85
C GLU A 28 10.49 -2.39 -5.21
N PRO A 29 9.45 -2.96 -4.54
CA PRO A 29 8.07 -2.55 -4.76
C PRO A 29 7.83 -1.04 -4.73
N LEU A 30 8.30 -0.36 -3.68
CA LEU A 30 8.08 1.06 -3.50
C LEU A 30 8.94 1.88 -4.47
N GLN A 31 10.16 1.45 -4.78
CA GLN A 31 10.98 2.07 -5.83
C GLN A 31 10.25 2.02 -7.18
N THR A 32 9.72 0.87 -7.59
CA THR A 32 8.97 0.74 -8.84
C THR A 32 7.75 1.65 -8.88
N VAL A 33 7.04 1.82 -7.76
CA VAL A 33 5.92 2.77 -7.68
C VAL A 33 6.38 4.20 -7.97
N HIS A 34 7.47 4.65 -7.32
CA HIS A 34 8.04 5.96 -7.57
C HIS A 34 8.54 6.13 -9.01
N GLU A 35 9.15 5.09 -9.57
CA GLU A 35 9.67 5.11 -10.94
C GLU A 35 8.55 5.23 -11.98
N VAL A 36 7.51 4.38 -11.88
CA VAL A 36 6.42 4.37 -12.87
C VAL A 36 5.58 5.64 -12.77
N LEU A 37 5.17 6.04 -11.56
CA LEU A 37 4.35 7.25 -11.39
C LEU A 37 5.14 8.53 -11.65
N GLY A 38 6.42 8.57 -11.29
CA GLY A 38 7.30 9.71 -11.52
C GLY A 38 7.76 9.86 -12.97
N ALA A 39 7.74 8.79 -13.78
CA ALA A 39 8.07 8.85 -15.20
C ALA A 39 6.90 9.35 -16.08
N MET A 40 5.69 9.47 -15.51
CA MET A 40 4.55 10.00 -16.24
C MET A 40 4.76 11.50 -16.55
N PRO A 41 4.38 11.99 -17.75
CA PRO A 41 4.43 13.42 -18.07
C PRO A 41 3.69 14.22 -17.00
N GLU A 42 4.15 15.44 -16.67
CA GLU A 42 3.57 16.33 -15.65
C GLU A 42 2.03 16.31 -15.73
N ASN A 43 1.46 15.44 -14.90
CA ASN A 43 0.05 15.15 -14.84
C ASN A 43 -0.27 15.12 -13.37
N GLN A 44 -1.04 16.12 -12.94
CA GLN A 44 -1.49 16.27 -11.57
C GLN A 44 -2.08 14.97 -10.99
N ASN A 45 -2.63 14.10 -11.83
CA ASN A 45 -3.17 12.81 -11.41
C ASN A 45 -2.09 11.82 -10.93
N ALA A 46 -0.90 11.81 -11.52
CA ALA A 46 0.17 10.88 -11.14
C ALA A 46 0.80 11.28 -9.79
N GLU A 47 0.98 12.58 -9.54
CA GLU A 47 1.46 13.08 -8.24
C GLU A 47 0.43 12.81 -7.14
N VAL A 48 -0.85 13.07 -7.41
CA VAL A 48 -1.94 12.78 -6.46
C VAL A 48 -2.05 11.28 -6.19
N ALA A 49 -1.85 10.42 -7.19
CA ALA A 49 -1.82 8.97 -6.99
C ALA A 49 -0.61 8.52 -6.17
N LEU A 50 0.57 9.10 -6.39
CA LEU A 50 1.78 8.77 -5.64
C LEU A 50 1.65 9.18 -4.16
N ASP A 51 1.15 10.39 -3.88
CA ASP A 51 0.87 10.80 -2.49
C ASP A 51 -0.24 9.94 -1.88
N GLY A 52 -1.29 9.61 -2.64
CA GLY A 52 -2.33 8.68 -2.21
C GLY A 52 -1.80 7.31 -1.78
N VAL A 53 -0.91 6.71 -2.57
CA VAL A 53 -0.21 5.47 -2.20
C VAL A 53 0.61 5.66 -0.93
N ARG A 54 1.37 6.76 -0.83
CA ARG A 54 2.17 7.07 0.36
C ARG A 54 1.30 7.16 1.62
N GLN A 55 0.19 7.88 1.57
CA GLN A 55 -0.75 8.00 2.70
C GLN A 55 -1.37 6.65 3.06
N ALA A 56 -1.75 5.84 2.07
CA ALA A 56 -2.28 4.50 2.29
C ALA A 56 -1.29 3.59 3.05
N VAL A 57 -0.01 3.60 2.64
CA VAL A 57 1.05 2.85 3.33
C VAL A 57 1.25 3.36 4.76
N LEU A 58 1.28 4.68 4.97
CA LEU A 58 1.42 5.30 6.30
C LEU A 58 0.28 4.94 7.25
N LEU A 59 -0.96 4.90 6.75
CA LEU A 59 -2.14 4.51 7.52
C LEU A 59 -2.11 3.02 7.84
N CYS A 60 -1.84 2.17 6.84
CA CYS A 60 -1.79 0.73 6.99
C CYS A 60 -0.65 0.27 7.92
N ALA A 61 0.48 0.99 7.95
CA ALA A 61 1.59 0.70 8.86
C ALA A 61 1.21 0.81 10.34
N LYS A 62 0.13 1.51 10.66
CA LYS A 62 -0.39 1.62 12.03
C LYS A 62 -1.35 0.49 12.40
N PHE A 63 -1.72 -0.38 11.46
CA PHE A 63 -2.61 -1.50 11.74
C PHE A 63 -2.01 -2.43 12.81
N GLY A 64 -2.85 -2.92 13.71
CA GLY A 64 -2.42 -3.76 14.83
C GLY A 64 -1.72 -3.02 15.98
N THR A 65 -1.36 -1.74 15.81
CA THR A 65 -0.74 -0.90 16.86
C THR A 65 -1.74 -0.05 17.64
N GLN A 66 -2.89 0.26 17.04
CA GLN A 66 -3.91 1.18 17.58
C GLN A 66 -4.82 0.55 18.65
N MET A 67 -4.48 -0.64 19.18
CA MET A 67 -5.34 -1.32 20.15
C MET A 67 -5.11 -0.81 21.57
N GLU A 68 -6.12 -0.20 22.16
CA GLU A 68 -6.18 0.08 23.60
C GLU A 68 -6.52 -1.21 24.36
N ILE A 69 -5.53 -1.74 25.09
CA ILE A 69 -5.76 -2.83 26.06
C ILE A 69 -5.91 -2.16 27.43
N ASP A 70 -6.96 -2.51 28.18
CA ASP A 70 -7.11 -2.08 29.57
C ASP A 70 -5.80 -2.41 30.33
N PRO A 71 -5.11 -1.40 30.89
CA PRO A 71 -3.86 -1.58 31.62
C PRO A 71 -3.95 -2.64 32.73
N LYS A 72 -5.14 -2.85 33.31
CA LYS A 72 -5.39 -3.85 34.35
C LYS A 72 -5.31 -5.30 33.84
N HIS A 73 -5.52 -5.50 32.54
CA HIS A 73 -5.51 -6.81 31.89
C HIS A 73 -4.32 -7.01 30.95
N ALA A 74 -3.49 -5.99 30.74
CA ALA A 74 -2.34 -6.02 29.82
C ALA A 74 -1.26 -7.08 30.16
N THR A 75 -1.23 -7.57 31.41
CA THR A 75 -0.28 -8.61 31.84
C THR A 75 -0.79 -10.04 31.67
N SER A 76 -2.05 -10.24 31.25
CA SER A 76 -2.57 -11.59 31.00
C SER A 76 -1.90 -12.23 29.77
N VAL A 77 -1.86 -13.57 29.75
CA VAL A 77 -1.30 -14.31 28.62
C VAL A 77 -2.14 -14.08 27.37
N GLU A 78 -3.46 -14.00 27.55
CA GLU A 78 -4.46 -13.78 26.52
C GLU A 78 -4.28 -12.39 25.88
N ALA A 79 -4.12 -11.35 26.69
CA ALA A 79 -3.89 -9.98 26.20
C ALA A 79 -2.56 -9.86 25.45
N ARG A 80 -1.50 -10.50 25.96
CA ARG A 80 -0.19 -10.55 25.27
C ARG A 80 -0.27 -11.29 23.94
N ARG A 81 -0.94 -12.45 23.91
CA ARG A 81 -1.13 -13.25 22.70
C ARG A 81 -1.93 -12.46 21.67
N PHE A 82 -3.02 -11.84 22.09
CA PHE A 82 -3.87 -11.01 21.23
C PHE A 82 -3.07 -9.85 20.63
N LYS A 83 -2.36 -9.05 21.45
CA LYS A 83 -1.49 -7.97 20.96
C LYS A 83 -0.48 -8.45 19.92
N LYS A 84 0.19 -9.57 20.18
CA LYS A 84 1.16 -10.16 19.24
C LYS A 84 0.49 -10.55 17.91
N MET A 85 -0.70 -11.17 17.97
CA MET A 85 -1.42 -11.55 16.76
C MET A 85 -1.90 -10.31 15.97
N SER A 86 -2.38 -9.28 16.65
CA SER A 86 -2.80 -8.02 16.00
C SER A 86 -1.64 -7.35 15.27
N LEU A 87 -0.45 -7.29 15.87
CA LEU A 87 0.76 -6.76 15.22
C LEU A 87 1.17 -7.58 13.99
N ILE A 88 1.13 -8.91 14.08
CA ILE A 88 1.43 -9.80 12.94
C ILE A 88 0.41 -9.59 11.83
N ALA A 89 -0.88 -9.51 12.15
CA ALA A 89 -1.94 -9.27 11.17
C ALA A 89 -1.74 -7.91 10.48
N GLY A 90 -1.48 -6.84 11.24
CA GLY A 90 -1.21 -5.51 10.66
C GLY A 90 0.04 -5.49 9.78
N THR A 91 1.11 -6.18 10.19
CA THR A 91 2.34 -6.31 9.38
C THR A 91 2.08 -7.06 8.07
N LEU A 92 1.26 -8.12 8.11
CA LEU A 92 0.87 -8.86 6.93
C LEU A 92 0.00 -8.01 5.98
N ALA A 93 -0.95 -7.24 6.52
CA ALA A 93 -1.77 -6.32 5.75
C ALA A 93 -0.92 -5.24 5.06
N LEU A 94 0.05 -4.65 5.76
CA LEU A 94 0.99 -3.69 5.18
C LEU A 94 1.78 -4.32 4.01
N LYS A 95 2.28 -5.54 4.20
CA LYS A 95 2.99 -6.26 3.14
C LYS A 95 2.10 -6.52 1.92
N GLU A 96 0.88 -6.97 2.15
CA GLU A 96 -0.08 -7.27 1.08
C GLU A 96 -0.50 -5.99 0.33
N LEU A 97 -0.68 -4.87 1.03
CA LEU A 97 -0.92 -3.56 0.44
C LEU A 97 0.23 -3.15 -0.48
N ILE A 98 1.48 -3.14 0.02
CA ILE A 98 2.66 -2.75 -0.77
C ILE A 98 2.81 -3.62 -2.01
N TYR A 99 2.69 -4.94 -1.84
CA TYR A 99 2.78 -5.87 -2.95
C TYR A 99 1.64 -5.68 -3.97
N THR A 100 0.42 -5.42 -3.50
CA THR A 100 -0.72 -5.17 -4.38
C THR A 100 -0.50 -3.91 -5.20
N VAL A 101 -0.08 -2.82 -4.57
CA VAL A 101 0.22 -1.57 -5.29
C VAL A 101 1.32 -1.80 -6.31
N TYR A 102 2.36 -2.58 -5.99
CA TYR A 102 3.41 -2.95 -6.93
C TYR A 102 2.88 -3.72 -8.15
N VAL A 103 2.06 -4.75 -7.96
CA VAL A 103 1.48 -5.49 -9.10
C VAL A 103 0.57 -4.58 -9.94
N LEU A 104 -0.20 -3.71 -9.30
CA LEU A 104 -1.07 -2.78 -9.99
C LEU A 104 -0.29 -1.70 -10.76
N VAL A 105 0.81 -1.17 -10.20
CA VAL A 105 1.61 -0.15 -10.89
C VAL A 105 2.31 -0.74 -12.12
N GLN A 106 2.68 -2.04 -12.08
CA GLN A 106 3.16 -2.74 -13.26
C GLN A 106 2.08 -2.86 -14.35
N GLN A 107 0.81 -3.03 -13.98
CA GLN A 107 -0.29 -2.97 -14.96
C GLN A 107 -0.44 -1.56 -15.54
N LEU A 108 -0.20 -0.53 -14.73
CA LEU A 108 -0.28 0.86 -15.17
C LEU A 108 0.82 1.21 -16.18
N ASP A 109 2.01 0.62 -16.03
CA ASP A 109 3.16 0.76 -16.95
C ASP A 109 2.91 0.09 -18.32
N LEU A 110 1.91 -0.79 -18.42
CA LEU A 110 1.50 -1.37 -19.70
C LEU A 110 0.63 -0.39 -20.50
N PRO A 111 0.74 -0.41 -21.85
CA PRO A 111 -0.25 0.21 -22.73
C PRO A 111 -1.66 -0.25 -22.39
N VAL A 112 -2.64 0.64 -22.51
CA VAL A 112 -4.03 0.41 -22.07
C VAL A 112 -4.61 -0.87 -22.69
N GLU A 113 -4.28 -1.16 -23.94
CA GLU A 113 -4.77 -2.32 -24.69
C GLU A 113 -4.20 -3.66 -24.19
N LYS A 114 -3.09 -3.61 -23.45
CA LYS A 114 -2.41 -4.78 -22.87
C LYS A 114 -2.74 -4.98 -21.39
N ARG A 115 -3.48 -4.06 -20.77
CA ARG A 115 -3.91 -4.18 -19.38
C ARG A 115 -4.93 -5.29 -19.26
N ASN A 116 -4.85 -6.05 -18.16
CA ASN A 116 -5.82 -7.08 -17.87
C ASN A 116 -6.82 -6.58 -16.82
N ASP A 117 -7.92 -6.00 -17.30
CA ASP A 117 -8.96 -5.40 -16.45
C ASP A 117 -9.57 -6.39 -15.44
N ASP A 118 -9.70 -7.67 -15.82
CA ASP A 118 -10.20 -8.73 -14.95
C ASP A 118 -9.21 -9.01 -13.80
N ILE A 119 -7.92 -9.12 -14.11
CA ILE A 119 -6.88 -9.28 -13.10
C ILE A 119 -6.79 -8.05 -12.19
N ILE A 120 -6.82 -6.84 -12.75
CA ILE A 120 -6.81 -5.59 -11.98
C ILE A 120 -7.98 -5.56 -11.00
N SER A 121 -9.20 -5.86 -11.48
CA SER A 121 -10.40 -5.87 -10.65
C SER A 121 -10.33 -6.91 -9.53
N LYS A 122 -9.83 -8.11 -9.82
CA LYS A 122 -9.64 -9.18 -8.82
C LYS A 122 -8.62 -8.81 -7.76
N ILE A 123 -7.51 -8.19 -8.16
CA ILE A 123 -6.48 -7.73 -7.22
C ILE A 123 -7.04 -6.64 -6.30
N ILE A 124 -7.78 -5.67 -6.85
CA ILE A 124 -8.42 -4.61 -6.05
C ILE A 124 -9.46 -5.19 -5.10
N ALA A 125 -10.29 -6.14 -5.55
CA ALA A 125 -11.29 -6.79 -4.69
C ALA A 125 -10.62 -7.53 -3.53
N LYS A 126 -9.57 -8.30 -3.82
CA LYS A 126 -8.80 -9.01 -2.80
C LYS A 126 -8.15 -8.05 -1.79
N LEU A 127 -7.63 -6.90 -2.25
CA LEU A 127 -7.09 -5.88 -1.35
C LEU A 127 -8.16 -5.39 -0.37
N LYS A 128 -9.35 -5.05 -0.87
CA LYS A 128 -10.48 -4.60 -0.04
C LYS A 128 -10.85 -5.66 1.02
N GLU A 129 -10.93 -6.92 0.61
CA GLU A 129 -11.20 -8.03 1.53
C GLU A 129 -10.11 -8.15 2.60
N SER A 130 -8.84 -8.05 2.22
CA SER A 130 -7.70 -8.15 3.15
C SER A 130 -7.64 -7.02 4.19
N LEU A 131 -8.12 -5.83 3.83
CA LEU A 131 -8.12 -4.65 4.70
C LEU A 131 -9.37 -4.56 5.58
N SER A 132 -10.50 -5.15 5.16
CA SER A 132 -11.79 -5.08 5.88
C SER A 132 -11.78 -5.41 7.38
N PRO A 133 -10.87 -6.24 7.92
CA PRO A 133 -10.85 -6.51 9.37
C PRO A 133 -10.23 -5.38 10.22
N PHE A 134 -9.63 -4.36 9.60
CA PHE A 134 -8.86 -3.33 10.30
C PHE A 134 -9.64 -2.01 10.39
N GLU A 135 -9.65 -1.41 11.58
CA GLU A 135 -10.18 -0.06 11.75
C GLU A 135 -9.37 0.95 10.91
N GLY A 136 -10.06 1.75 10.10
CA GLY A 136 -9.44 2.73 9.20
C GLY A 136 -9.12 2.20 7.80
N ASP A 137 -9.56 1.00 7.45
CA ASP A 137 -9.50 0.43 6.10
C ASP A 137 -10.14 1.35 5.04
N GLU A 138 -11.29 1.95 5.34
CA GLU A 138 -11.97 2.89 4.45
C GLU A 138 -11.05 4.06 4.05
N LYS A 139 -10.31 4.63 5.01
CA LYS A 139 -9.37 5.72 4.76
C LYS A 139 -8.18 5.28 3.92
N VAL A 140 -7.69 4.05 4.13
CA VAL A 140 -6.63 3.47 3.29
C VAL A 140 -7.13 3.36 1.85
N LEU A 141 -8.34 2.85 1.64
CA LEU A 141 -8.96 2.70 0.33
C LEU A 141 -9.25 4.05 -0.35
N GLU A 142 -9.69 5.06 0.41
CA GLU A 142 -9.88 6.44 -0.06
C GLU A 142 -8.56 7.03 -0.57
N CYS A 143 -7.47 6.87 0.18
CA CYS A 143 -6.14 7.33 -0.24
C CYS A 143 -5.67 6.65 -1.54
N LEU A 144 -6.03 5.38 -1.75
CA LEU A 144 -5.73 4.67 -3.00
C LEU A 144 -6.65 5.03 -4.16
N GLY A 145 -7.74 5.76 -3.91
CA GLY A 145 -8.75 6.11 -4.91
C GLY A 145 -8.17 6.69 -6.20
N PRO A 146 -7.32 7.74 -6.14
CA PRO A 146 -6.70 8.32 -7.33
C PRO A 146 -5.85 7.32 -8.12
N PHE A 147 -5.09 6.48 -7.43
CA PHE A 147 -4.28 5.43 -8.08
C PHE A 147 -5.16 4.38 -8.77
N ILE A 148 -6.23 3.94 -8.12
CA ILE A 148 -7.20 2.97 -8.69
C ILE A 148 -7.92 3.57 -9.90
N GLN A 149 -8.23 4.87 -9.88
CA GLN A 149 -8.86 5.55 -11.02
C GLN A 149 -7.96 5.58 -12.25
N MET A 150 -6.64 5.72 -12.09
CA MET A 150 -5.69 5.67 -13.21
C MET A 150 -5.63 4.30 -13.91
N LEU A 151 -5.90 3.23 -13.17
CA LEU A 151 -6.02 1.87 -13.71
C LEU A 151 -7.35 1.67 -14.43
N SER A 152 -8.38 2.37 -13.98
CA SER A 152 -9.76 2.28 -14.48
C SER A 152 -9.95 3.17 -15.70
N ILE A 153 -9.29 2.86 -16.83
CA ILE A 153 -9.58 3.53 -18.10
C ILE A 153 -10.85 2.93 -18.69
N SER A 154 -12.01 3.38 -18.19
CA SER A 154 -13.24 3.42 -18.96
C SER A 154 -13.10 4.49 -20.04
N GLY A 155 -12.35 4.15 -21.09
CA GLY A 155 -12.00 5.04 -22.18
C GLY A 155 -11.63 4.22 -23.41
N LYS A 156 -12.43 3.20 -23.73
CA LYS A 156 -12.47 2.69 -25.10
C LYS A 156 -12.98 3.86 -25.95
N CYS A 157 -12.07 4.67 -26.49
CA CYS A 157 -12.35 5.51 -27.63
C CYS A 157 -12.91 4.58 -28.72
N LYS A 158 -14.23 4.64 -28.91
CA LYS A 158 -14.88 4.26 -30.15
C LYS A 158 -14.88 5.48 -31.07
#